data_AF-A0A3S9PQV7-F1
#
_entry.id   AF-A0A3S9PQV7-F1
#
_cell.length_a   1.000
_cell.length_b   1.000
_cell.length_c   1.000
_cell.angle_alpha   90.00
_cell.angle_beta   90.00
_cell.angle_gamma   90.00
#
_symmetry.space_group_name_H-M   'P 1'
#
loop_
_entity.id
_entity.type
_entity.pdbx_description
1 polymer ?
#
loop_
_entity_poly.entity_id
_entity_poly.type
_entity_poly.pdbx_seq_one_letter_code
_entity_poly.pdbx_strand_id
1 'polypeptide(L)'
;MKTARALATLGLGTLATMAAVVSPAVAQDTKPTRATTAQHCVIDTDTNSKSCFSSYRAAISAATKGRVTDAPDDSRAAAHDKKLQERLSGPRSEHGAKSVQNARSAAAAESRVLATIYSDKDFGGNSLNLTGTQGCQRYSWFANLYDGWNDSISSTSSGQCDITLFQHSNFLGFSQTYRGAVPYVGDAMNDQASSISFDR
;
A
#
# COMPACT_ATOMS: atom_id res chain seq x y z
N MET A 1 40.48 49.05 4.91
CA MET A 1 41.24 50.23 5.42
C MET A 1 40.43 50.89 6.53
N LYS A 2 41.08 51.19 7.66
CA LYS A 2 40.67 52.06 8.80
C LYS A 2 39.45 51.62 9.63
N THR A 3 39.59 50.93 10.76
CA THR A 3 39.90 51.38 12.14
C THR A 3 39.03 52.51 12.70
N ALA A 4 38.29 52.22 13.78
CA ALA A 4 38.16 53.12 14.92
C ALA A 4 37.92 52.31 16.22
N ARG A 5 38.77 52.57 17.20
CA ARG A 5 38.75 52.06 18.58
C ARG A 5 37.97 53.03 19.47
N ALA A 6 37.35 52.55 20.54
CA ALA A 6 37.12 53.32 21.76
C ALA A 6 37.28 52.42 22.99
N LEU A 7 38.05 52.91 23.97
CA LEU A 7 38.42 52.34 25.26
C LEU A 7 37.68 53.09 26.37
N ALA A 8 37.26 52.40 27.45
CA ALA A 8 37.17 52.89 28.84
C ALA A 8 36.67 51.74 29.75
N THR A 9 37.56 50.99 30.42
CA THR A 9 38.01 51.12 31.82
C THR A 9 36.99 50.79 32.93
N LEU A 10 37.22 49.60 33.52
CA LEU A 10 37.32 49.25 34.95
C LEU A 10 36.17 49.60 35.92
N GLY A 11 35.48 48.54 36.37
CA GLY A 11 34.83 48.47 37.68
C GLY A 11 35.07 47.08 38.29
N LEU A 12 35.94 47.00 39.29
CA LEU A 12 36.14 45.83 40.15
C LEU A 12 34.94 45.70 41.09
N GLY A 13 34.14 44.65 40.91
CA GLY A 13 33.10 44.23 41.84
C GLY A 13 33.17 42.72 42.02
N THR A 14 33.88 42.28 43.06
CA THR A 14 33.87 40.88 43.51
C THR A 14 32.52 40.58 44.14
N LEU A 15 31.68 39.82 43.43
CA LEU A 15 30.49 39.19 43.97
C LEU A 15 30.49 37.70 43.64
N ALA A 16 30.19 36.95 44.69
CA ALA A 16 30.34 35.52 44.80
C ALA A 16 29.54 34.72 43.76
N THR A 17 30.16 33.61 43.38
CA THR A 17 29.65 32.47 42.64
C THR A 17 28.23 32.04 43.05
N MET A 18 27.30 32.09 42.10
CA MET A 18 26.35 31.00 41.87
C MET A 18 26.29 30.75 40.35
N ALA A 19 27.08 29.77 39.90
CA ALA A 19 26.97 29.25 38.54
C ALA A 19 25.69 28.40 38.47
N ALA A 20 24.58 29.02 38.09
CA ALA A 20 23.46 28.28 37.53
C ALA A 20 23.94 27.72 36.19
N VAL A 21 24.19 26.41 36.12
CA VAL A 21 24.38 25.68 34.87
C VAL A 21 23.07 25.72 34.09
N VAL A 22 22.87 26.78 33.31
CA VAL A 22 21.83 26.82 32.30
C VAL A 22 22.36 26.00 31.13
N SER A 23 22.02 24.71 31.10
CA SER A 23 22.20 23.92 29.89
C SER A 23 21.44 24.62 28.76
N PRO A 24 22.06 24.91 27.60
CA PRO A 24 21.28 25.29 26.44
C PRO A 24 20.40 24.09 26.10
N ALA A 25 19.09 24.27 26.26
CA ALA A 25 18.12 23.35 25.68
C ALA A 25 18.43 23.30 24.19
N VAL A 26 19.02 22.19 23.75
CA VAL A 26 19.12 21.86 22.34
C VAL A 26 17.69 21.85 21.83
N ALA A 27 17.33 22.91 21.10
CA ALA A 27 16.12 22.91 20.29
C ALA A 27 16.30 21.75 19.31
N GLN A 28 15.66 20.62 19.61
CA GLN A 28 15.58 19.54 18.66
C GLN A 28 14.78 20.10 17.49
N ASP A 29 15.48 20.27 16.38
CA ASP A 29 14.90 20.51 15.07
C ASP A 29 14.07 19.27 14.72
N THR A 30 12.88 19.15 15.30
CA THR A 30 11.87 18.22 14.80
C THR A 30 11.45 18.78 13.46
N LYS A 31 12.20 18.42 12.41
CA LYS A 31 11.68 18.43 11.05
C LYS A 31 10.29 17.79 11.12
N PRO A 32 9.24 18.46 10.64
CA PRO A 32 7.96 17.78 10.51
C PRO A 32 8.21 16.59 9.62
N THR A 33 8.13 15.38 10.18
CA THR A 33 7.99 14.17 9.37
C THR A 33 6.69 14.37 8.63
N ARG A 34 6.78 14.84 7.38
CA ARG A 34 5.66 14.82 6.45
C ARG A 34 5.27 13.35 6.41
N ALA A 35 4.20 13.00 7.10
CA ALA A 35 3.54 11.73 6.88
C ALA A 35 3.26 11.73 5.38
N THR A 36 4.06 10.98 4.62
CA THR A 36 3.81 10.80 3.21
C THR A 36 2.47 10.10 3.18
N THR A 37 1.42 10.83 2.81
CA THR A 37 0.07 10.28 2.71
C THR A 37 0.19 9.07 1.80
N ALA A 38 -0.19 7.89 2.32
CA ALA A 38 -0.18 6.65 1.58
C ALA A 38 -0.83 6.85 0.20
N GLN A 39 -0.22 6.29 -0.83
CA GLN A 39 -0.76 6.32 -2.18
C GLN A 39 -1.56 5.05 -2.44
N HIS A 40 -2.76 5.21 -2.99
CA HIS A 40 -3.65 4.10 -3.31
C HIS A 40 -3.83 4.02 -4.82
N CYS A 41 -3.22 3.03 -5.45
CA CYS A 41 -3.26 2.83 -6.88
C CYS A 41 -4.23 1.73 -7.28
N VAL A 42 -4.68 1.82 -8.53
CA VAL A 42 -5.46 0.82 -9.24
C VAL A 42 -4.71 0.48 -10.51
N ILE A 43 -4.55 -0.80 -10.80
CA ILE A 43 -4.16 -1.24 -12.14
C ILE A 43 -5.23 -2.13 -12.73
N ASP A 44 -5.67 -1.76 -13.93
CA ASP A 44 -6.54 -2.56 -14.78
C ASP A 44 -5.67 -3.52 -15.62
N THR A 45 -5.79 -4.82 -15.36
CA THR A 45 -4.98 -5.88 -16.00
C THR A 45 -5.32 -6.10 -17.46
N ASP A 46 -6.48 -5.62 -17.92
CA ASP A 46 -6.91 -5.78 -19.30
C ASP A 46 -6.27 -4.72 -20.20
N THR A 47 -6.04 -3.53 -19.65
CA THR A 47 -5.46 -2.37 -20.37
C THR A 47 -4.04 -2.04 -19.95
N ASN A 48 -3.53 -2.63 -18.86
CA ASN A 48 -2.27 -2.27 -18.22
C ASN A 48 -2.19 -0.78 -17.82
N SER A 49 -3.34 -0.16 -17.50
CA SER A 49 -3.41 1.25 -17.11
C SER A 49 -3.37 1.40 -15.59
N LYS A 50 -2.60 2.39 -15.12
CA LYS A 50 -2.46 2.72 -13.69
C LYS A 50 -3.08 4.07 -13.38
N SER A 51 -3.84 4.14 -12.28
CA SER A 51 -4.34 5.39 -11.71
C SER A 51 -4.14 5.39 -10.21
N CYS A 52 -3.62 6.49 -9.65
CA CYS A 52 -3.30 6.58 -8.22
C CYS A 52 -4.05 7.73 -7.56
N PHE A 53 -4.43 7.52 -6.31
CA PHE A 53 -5.32 8.37 -5.53
C PHE A 53 -4.72 8.63 -4.14
N SER A 54 -5.11 9.75 -3.53
CA SER A 54 -4.74 10.10 -2.16
C SER A 54 -5.69 9.51 -1.09
N SER A 55 -6.79 8.88 -1.51
CA SER A 55 -7.77 8.24 -0.63
C SER A 55 -8.01 6.80 -1.09
N TYR A 56 -8.08 5.88 -0.13
CA TYR A 56 -8.38 4.48 -0.40
C TYR A 56 -9.79 4.30 -1.00
N ARG A 57 -10.78 5.04 -0.50
CA ARG A 57 -12.15 5.04 -1.02
C ARG A 57 -12.19 5.43 -2.50
N ALA A 58 -11.47 6.49 -2.88
CA ALA A 58 -11.40 6.92 -4.28
C ALA A 58 -10.79 5.84 -5.19
N ALA A 59 -9.72 5.17 -4.72
CA ALA A 59 -9.12 4.04 -5.43
C ALA A 59 -10.10 2.88 -5.58
N ILE A 60 -10.85 2.51 -4.53
CA ILE A 60 -11.87 1.45 -4.61
C ILE A 60 -13.02 1.83 -5.56
N SER A 61 -13.47 3.08 -5.53
CA SER A 61 -14.48 3.57 -6.48
C SER A 61 -13.98 3.46 -7.91
N ALA A 62 -12.72 3.81 -8.19
CA ALA A 62 -12.12 3.65 -9.51
C ALA A 62 -11.97 2.16 -9.90
N ALA A 63 -11.42 1.33 -9.00
CA ALA A 63 -11.20 -0.11 -9.23
C ALA A 63 -12.50 -0.88 -9.53
N THR A 64 -13.61 -0.42 -8.96
CA THR A 64 -14.94 -1.02 -9.14
C THR A 64 -15.80 -0.29 -10.16
N LYS A 65 -15.23 0.68 -10.90
CA LYS A 65 -15.92 1.50 -11.91
C LYS A 65 -17.21 2.15 -11.35
N GLY A 66 -17.13 2.65 -10.11
CA GLY A 66 -18.21 3.36 -9.41
C GLY A 66 -19.22 2.47 -8.68
N ARG A 67 -19.06 1.14 -8.72
CA ARG A 67 -19.97 0.20 -8.04
C ARG A 67 -19.83 0.22 -6.52
N VAL A 68 -18.66 0.60 -6.01
CA VAL A 68 -18.39 0.75 -4.56
C VAL A 68 -17.84 2.14 -4.29
N THR A 69 -18.67 3.01 -3.73
CA THR A 69 -18.32 4.42 -3.45
C THR A 69 -18.20 4.73 -1.95
N ASP A 70 -18.59 3.77 -1.10
CA ASP A 70 -18.76 3.91 0.35
C ASP A 70 -17.68 3.14 1.16
N ALA A 71 -16.65 2.59 0.51
CA ALA A 71 -15.54 1.88 1.18
C ALA A 71 -14.82 2.77 2.22
N PRO A 72 -14.41 2.26 3.40
CA PRO A 72 -13.64 3.04 4.37
C PRO A 72 -12.40 3.67 3.75
N ASP A 73 -12.06 4.89 4.16
CA ASP A 73 -10.82 5.56 3.71
C ASP A 73 -9.58 4.97 4.38
N ASP A 74 -9.74 4.37 5.55
CA ASP A 74 -8.70 3.57 6.18
C ASP A 74 -8.65 2.17 5.52
N SER A 75 -7.54 1.88 4.84
CA SER A 75 -7.30 0.60 4.17
C SER A 75 -7.34 -0.58 5.13
N ARG A 76 -6.99 -0.38 6.40
CA ARG A 76 -6.99 -1.43 7.43
C ARG A 76 -8.42 -1.81 7.78
N ALA A 77 -9.25 -0.82 8.10
CA ALA A 77 -10.68 -1.03 8.28
C ALA A 77 -11.34 -1.68 7.05
N ALA A 78 -10.98 -1.24 5.84
CA ALA A 78 -11.52 -1.80 4.60
C ALA A 78 -11.13 -3.27 4.38
N ALA A 79 -9.88 -3.65 4.67
CA ALA A 79 -9.41 -5.04 4.57
C ALA A 79 -10.16 -5.99 5.53
N HIS A 80 -10.55 -5.49 6.70
CA HIS A 80 -11.32 -6.26 7.70
C HIS A 80 -12.84 -6.26 7.47
N ASP A 81 -13.37 -5.39 6.61
CA ASP A 81 -14.79 -5.34 6.28
C ASP A 81 -15.18 -6.48 5.33
N LYS A 82 -15.69 -7.57 5.89
CA LYS A 82 -16.13 -8.76 5.13
C LYS A 82 -17.16 -8.42 4.04
N LYS A 83 -18.11 -7.53 4.32
CA LYS A 83 -19.15 -7.14 3.36
C LYS A 83 -18.55 -6.35 2.21
N LEU A 84 -17.59 -5.47 2.49
CA LEU A 84 -16.84 -4.80 1.44
C LEU A 84 -16.06 -5.82 0.60
N GLN A 85 -15.33 -6.74 1.23
CA GLN A 85 -14.55 -7.77 0.50
C GLN A 85 -15.43 -8.61 -0.42
N GLU A 86 -16.64 -9.00 0.02
CA GLU A 86 -17.63 -9.69 -0.81
C GLU A 86 -18.07 -8.85 -2.02
N ARG A 87 -18.27 -7.53 -1.84
CA ARG A 87 -18.62 -6.62 -2.94
C ARG A 87 -17.46 -6.41 -3.91
N LEU A 88 -16.22 -6.32 -3.43
CA LEU A 88 -15.03 -6.15 -4.27
C LEU A 88 -14.78 -7.39 -5.13
N SER A 89 -14.84 -8.55 -4.50
CA SER A 89 -14.69 -9.85 -5.13
C SER A 89 -15.87 -10.15 -6.07
N GLY A 90 -17.10 -9.81 -5.71
CA GLY A 90 -18.27 -10.39 -6.39
C GLY A 90 -18.35 -11.90 -6.15
N PRO A 91 -19.27 -12.63 -6.80
CA PRO A 91 -19.42 -14.07 -6.59
C PRO A 91 -18.12 -14.78 -6.97
N ARG A 92 -17.43 -15.38 -6.00
CA ARG A 92 -16.33 -16.31 -6.27
C ARG A 92 -16.95 -17.47 -7.03
N SER A 93 -16.54 -17.67 -8.28
CA SER A 93 -17.00 -18.83 -9.04
C SER A 93 -16.34 -20.06 -8.40
N GLU A 94 -17.05 -20.68 -7.46
CA GLU A 94 -16.60 -21.92 -6.86
C GLU A 94 -16.44 -23.00 -7.93
N HIS A 95 -15.46 -23.88 -7.73
CA HIS A 95 -15.20 -25.04 -8.58
C HIS A 95 -16.52 -25.78 -8.89
N GLY A 96 -16.94 -25.76 -10.17
CA GLY A 96 -18.02 -26.61 -10.65
C GLY A 96 -19.45 -26.05 -10.62
N ALA A 97 -19.68 -24.76 -10.32
CA ALA A 97 -21.01 -24.20 -10.52
C ALA A 97 -21.37 -24.25 -12.02
N LYS A 98 -22.41 -25.00 -12.38
CA LYS A 98 -22.92 -25.07 -13.77
C LYS A 98 -23.37 -23.69 -14.23
N SER A 99 -22.96 -23.34 -15.45
CA SER A 99 -23.28 -22.10 -16.12
C SER A 99 -24.78 -21.86 -16.21
N VAL A 100 -25.31 -20.96 -15.38
CA VAL A 100 -26.51 -20.20 -15.74
C VAL A 100 -26.04 -19.19 -16.80
N GLN A 101 -26.07 -19.63 -18.05
CA GLN A 101 -25.54 -18.95 -19.24
C GLN A 101 -26.05 -17.50 -19.39
N ASN A 102 -27.20 -17.17 -18.81
CA ASN A 102 -27.81 -15.83 -18.96
C ASN A 102 -27.45 -14.82 -17.87
N ALA A 103 -26.96 -15.25 -16.69
CA ALA A 103 -26.48 -14.35 -15.63
C ALA A 103 -24.96 -14.14 -15.68
N ARG A 104 -24.23 -15.11 -16.25
CA ARG A 104 -22.77 -15.07 -16.40
C ARG A 104 -22.31 -14.07 -17.45
N SER A 105 -23.07 -13.86 -18.53
CA SER A 105 -22.66 -12.94 -19.60
C SER A 105 -22.65 -11.46 -19.19
N ALA A 106 -23.45 -11.07 -18.20
CA ALA A 106 -23.43 -9.72 -17.61
C ALA A 106 -22.36 -9.61 -16.50
N ALA A 107 -22.21 -10.62 -15.66
CA ALA A 107 -21.25 -10.60 -14.55
C ALA A 107 -19.79 -10.91 -14.95
N ALA A 108 -19.56 -11.59 -16.08
CA ALA A 108 -18.24 -11.92 -16.65
C ALA A 108 -17.63 -10.79 -17.50
N ALA A 109 -18.41 -9.74 -17.79
CA ALA A 109 -17.94 -8.56 -18.51
C ALA A 109 -17.56 -7.39 -17.58
N GLU A 110 -17.78 -7.53 -16.27
CA GLU A 110 -17.52 -6.47 -15.32
C GLU A 110 -16.18 -6.67 -14.62
N SER A 111 -15.35 -5.62 -14.64
CA SER A 111 -14.07 -5.59 -13.92
C SER A 111 -14.26 -5.88 -12.43
N ARG A 112 -13.45 -6.80 -11.90
CA ARG A 112 -13.43 -7.22 -10.49
C ARG A 112 -12.07 -6.94 -9.90
N VAL A 113 -12.05 -6.58 -8.62
CA VAL A 113 -10.80 -6.58 -7.85
C VAL A 113 -10.35 -8.04 -7.71
N LEU A 114 -9.21 -8.36 -8.30
CA LEU A 114 -8.58 -9.68 -8.25
C LEU A 114 -7.93 -9.90 -6.89
N ALA A 115 -7.09 -8.95 -6.48
CA ALA A 115 -6.53 -8.84 -5.14
C ALA A 115 -6.03 -7.41 -4.88
N THR A 116 -5.67 -7.14 -3.64
CA THR A 116 -4.98 -5.91 -3.23
C THR A 116 -3.69 -6.27 -2.50
N ILE A 117 -2.61 -5.58 -2.83
CA ILE A 117 -1.33 -5.68 -2.12
C ILE A 117 -1.01 -4.37 -1.41
N TYR A 118 -0.25 -4.46 -0.32
CA TYR A 118 0.08 -3.34 0.55
C TYR A 118 1.57 -3.33 0.86
N SER A 119 2.16 -2.13 0.91
CA SER A 119 3.58 -1.98 1.19
C SER A 119 3.95 -2.28 2.64
N ASP A 120 3.01 -2.09 3.56
CA ASP A 120 3.27 -2.26 4.99
C ASP A 120 2.41 -3.39 5.56
N LYS A 121 2.77 -3.83 6.77
CA LYS A 121 1.99 -4.78 7.56
C LYS A 121 0.63 -4.19 7.93
N ASP A 122 -0.30 -5.08 8.28
CA ASP A 122 -1.65 -4.75 8.73
C ASP A 122 -2.38 -3.83 7.73
N PHE A 123 -2.23 -4.11 6.42
CA PHE A 123 -2.87 -3.40 5.31
C PHE A 123 -2.53 -1.90 5.27
N GLY A 124 -1.35 -1.55 5.78
CA GLY A 124 -0.84 -0.18 5.85
C GLY A 124 -0.07 0.25 4.60
N GLY A 125 0.40 1.50 4.65
CA GLY A 125 1.25 2.05 3.60
C GLY A 125 0.53 2.22 2.26
N ASN A 126 1.30 2.20 1.19
CA ASN A 126 0.76 2.27 -0.16
C ASN A 126 -0.06 1.01 -0.46
N SER A 127 -1.12 1.14 -1.27
CA SER A 127 -1.91 -0.01 -1.70
C SER A 127 -2.02 -0.06 -3.21
N LEU A 128 -2.04 -1.26 -3.77
CA LEU A 128 -2.31 -1.48 -5.18
C LEU A 128 -3.48 -2.46 -5.35
N ASN A 129 -4.58 -1.95 -5.88
CA ASN A 129 -5.79 -2.72 -6.22
C ASN A 129 -5.67 -3.23 -7.66
N LEU A 130 -5.61 -4.53 -7.82
CA LEU A 130 -5.38 -5.21 -9.09
C LEU A 130 -6.74 -5.63 -9.62
N THR A 131 -7.19 -5.07 -10.75
CA THR A 131 -8.57 -5.25 -11.23
C THR A 131 -8.60 -5.74 -12.69
N GLY A 132 -9.60 -6.51 -13.08
CA GLY A 132 -9.66 -7.04 -14.44
C GLY A 132 -10.91 -7.87 -14.72
N THR A 133 -11.13 -8.20 -15.99
CA THR A 133 -12.24 -9.04 -16.44
C THR A 133 -11.84 -10.50 -16.68
N GLN A 134 -10.56 -10.75 -16.98
CA GLN A 134 -10.08 -12.10 -17.31
C GLN A 134 -9.95 -13.04 -16.09
N GLY A 135 -10.05 -12.50 -14.87
CA GLY A 135 -10.10 -13.29 -13.63
C GLY A 135 -8.75 -13.86 -13.18
N CYS A 136 -8.79 -14.98 -12.46
CA CYS A 136 -7.61 -15.55 -11.79
C CYS A 136 -6.72 -16.28 -12.78
N GLN A 137 -5.61 -15.64 -13.14
CA GLN A 137 -4.58 -16.16 -14.01
C GLN A 137 -3.25 -15.45 -13.78
N ARG A 138 -2.24 -15.87 -14.51
CA ARG A 138 -0.91 -15.26 -14.53
C ARG A 138 -0.82 -14.25 -15.66
N TYR A 139 -0.61 -12.99 -15.33
CA TYR A 139 -0.44 -11.93 -16.33
C TYR A 139 1.04 -11.65 -16.53
N SER A 140 1.50 -11.63 -17.78
CA SER A 140 2.92 -11.49 -18.13
C SER A 140 3.57 -10.21 -17.58
N TRP A 141 2.83 -9.12 -17.47
CA TRP A 141 3.36 -7.87 -16.94
C TRP A 141 3.64 -7.92 -15.43
N PHE A 142 3.01 -8.84 -14.69
CA PHE A 142 3.34 -9.13 -13.29
C PHE A 142 4.50 -10.12 -13.14
N ALA A 143 5.14 -10.54 -14.23
CA ALA A 143 6.40 -11.28 -14.17
C ALA A 143 7.53 -10.42 -13.58
N ASN A 144 7.38 -9.09 -13.56
CA ASN A 144 8.33 -8.17 -12.95
C ASN A 144 7.55 -7.05 -12.27
N LEU A 145 7.63 -6.95 -10.94
CA LEU A 145 7.08 -5.80 -10.22
C LEU A 145 7.96 -4.57 -10.48
N TYR A 146 7.32 -3.41 -10.62
CA TYR A 146 7.96 -2.13 -10.93
C TYR A 146 7.35 -1.00 -10.08
N ASP A 147 7.77 0.24 -10.30
CA ASP A 147 7.24 1.43 -9.60
C ASP A 147 7.31 1.34 -8.06
N GLY A 148 8.40 0.75 -7.54
CA GLY A 148 8.62 0.60 -6.10
C GLY A 148 7.85 -0.55 -5.44
N TRP A 149 7.17 -1.40 -6.22
CA TRP A 149 6.52 -2.61 -5.72
C TRP A 149 7.45 -3.84 -5.64
N ASN A 150 8.59 -3.80 -6.33
CA ASN A 150 9.59 -4.84 -6.19
C ASN A 150 10.13 -4.83 -4.77
N ASP A 151 10.08 -5.98 -4.09
CA ASP A 151 10.59 -6.18 -2.75
C ASP A 151 10.00 -5.22 -1.72
N SER A 152 8.70 -4.93 -1.82
CA SER A 152 8.02 -4.04 -0.86
C SER A 152 6.68 -4.56 -0.33
N ILE A 153 6.22 -5.74 -0.75
CA ILE A 153 4.92 -6.27 -0.32
C ILE A 153 5.04 -6.85 1.10
N SER A 154 4.22 -6.35 2.01
CA SER A 154 4.20 -6.77 3.43
C SER A 154 2.86 -7.38 3.86
N SER A 155 1.75 -7.05 3.19
CA SER A 155 0.42 -7.63 3.47
C SER A 155 -0.44 -7.68 2.20
N THR A 156 -1.47 -8.53 2.21
CA THR A 156 -2.33 -8.77 1.03
C THR A 156 -3.78 -8.96 1.44
N SER A 157 -4.72 -8.60 0.55
CA SER A 157 -6.14 -8.95 0.69
C SER A 157 -6.65 -9.54 -0.62
N SER A 158 -7.11 -10.79 -0.58
CA SER A 158 -7.73 -11.44 -1.72
C SER A 158 -9.05 -10.77 -2.11
N GLY A 159 -9.23 -10.54 -3.41
CA GLY A 159 -10.51 -10.18 -4.00
C GLY A 159 -11.17 -11.43 -4.59
N GLN A 160 -11.43 -11.42 -5.90
CA GLN A 160 -11.86 -12.60 -6.66
C GLN A 160 -10.89 -13.77 -6.52
N CYS A 161 -9.60 -13.50 -6.37
CA CYS A 161 -8.53 -14.47 -6.49
C CYS A 161 -7.67 -14.55 -5.23
N ASP A 162 -7.11 -15.73 -5.01
CA ASP A 162 -5.94 -15.86 -4.15
C ASP A 162 -4.72 -15.25 -4.86
N ILE A 163 -3.77 -14.72 -4.10
CA ILE A 163 -2.57 -14.11 -4.66
C ILE A 163 -1.34 -14.94 -4.31
N THR A 164 -0.55 -15.28 -5.32
CA THR A 164 0.75 -15.93 -5.11
C THR A 164 1.85 -14.91 -5.31
N LEU A 165 2.70 -14.77 -4.29
CA LEU A 165 3.90 -13.93 -4.34
C LEU A 165 5.11 -14.81 -4.64
N PHE A 166 6.01 -14.32 -5.50
CA PHE A 166 7.23 -15.01 -5.89
C PHE A 166 8.44 -14.12 -5.61
N GLN A 167 9.46 -14.70 -4.99
CA GLN A 167 10.66 -13.98 -4.59
C GLN A 167 11.44 -13.42 -5.78
N HIS A 168 11.42 -14.09 -6.93
CA HIS A 168 12.15 -13.65 -8.11
C HIS A 168 11.21 -13.23 -9.23
N SER A 169 11.76 -12.51 -10.20
CA SER A 169 11.09 -12.22 -11.47
C SER A 169 10.79 -13.48 -12.27
N ASN A 170 9.93 -13.34 -13.28
CA ASN A 170 9.40 -14.43 -14.09
C ASN A 170 8.75 -15.54 -13.24
N PHE A 171 8.28 -15.13 -12.07
CA PHE A 171 7.59 -15.93 -11.08
C PHE A 171 8.25 -17.27 -10.80
N LEU A 172 9.51 -17.12 -10.38
CA LEU A 172 10.47 -18.11 -9.93
C LEU A 172 10.84 -17.86 -8.46
N GLY A 173 11.70 -18.73 -7.93
CA GLY A 173 12.18 -18.64 -6.55
C GLY A 173 11.17 -19.18 -5.55
N PHE A 174 11.38 -18.86 -4.28
CA PHE A 174 10.41 -19.18 -3.23
C PHE A 174 9.08 -18.50 -3.53
N SER A 175 7.97 -19.23 -3.35
CA SER A 175 6.63 -18.69 -3.57
C SER A 175 5.64 -19.19 -2.55
N GLN A 176 4.62 -18.37 -2.31
CA GLN A 176 3.54 -18.71 -1.40
C GLN A 176 2.23 -18.03 -1.83
N THR A 177 1.14 -18.79 -1.74
CA THR A 177 -0.22 -18.32 -2.01
C THR A 177 -0.90 -17.84 -0.74
N TYR A 178 -1.53 -16.67 -0.81
CA TYR A 178 -2.23 -16.00 0.27
C TYR A 178 -3.72 -15.91 -0.04
N ARG A 179 -4.53 -16.18 0.98
CA ARG A 179 -5.99 -16.26 0.89
C ARG A 179 -6.65 -15.34 1.90
N GLY A 180 -7.67 -14.61 1.44
CA GLY A 180 -8.39 -13.64 2.27
C GLY A 180 -7.50 -12.45 2.67
N ALA A 181 -7.84 -11.81 3.79
CA ALA A 181 -7.06 -10.71 4.35
C ALA A 181 -5.90 -11.28 5.18
N VAL A 182 -4.68 -11.12 4.69
CA VAL A 182 -3.44 -11.55 5.34
C VAL A 182 -2.65 -10.32 5.79
N PRO A 183 -2.65 -10.00 7.11
CA PRO A 183 -2.02 -8.78 7.63
C PRO A 183 -0.50 -8.82 7.61
N TYR A 184 0.10 -10.01 7.47
CA TYR A 184 1.54 -10.16 7.33
C TYR A 184 1.86 -11.38 6.47
N VAL A 185 2.61 -11.18 5.40
CA VAL A 185 3.02 -12.27 4.49
C VAL A 185 4.09 -13.19 5.09
N GLY A 186 4.62 -12.86 6.27
CA GLY A 186 5.63 -13.66 6.97
C GLY A 186 7.06 -13.27 6.58
N ASP A 187 8.00 -13.62 7.45
CA ASP A 187 9.41 -13.18 7.35
C ASP A 187 10.10 -13.62 6.05
N ALA A 188 9.69 -14.78 5.51
CA ALA A 188 10.27 -15.31 4.28
C ALA A 188 9.83 -14.56 3.01
N MET A 189 8.72 -13.81 3.05
CA MET A 189 8.14 -13.13 1.88
C MET A 189 8.05 -11.60 2.03
N ASN A 190 8.10 -11.08 3.26
CA ASN A 190 8.02 -9.66 3.53
C ASN A 190 9.14 -8.91 2.80
N ASP A 191 8.78 -7.97 1.92
CA ASP A 191 9.73 -7.19 1.14
C ASP A 191 10.64 -8.08 0.27
N GLN A 192 10.11 -9.20 -0.24
CA GLN A 192 10.85 -10.13 -1.10
C GLN A 192 10.17 -10.39 -2.45
N ALA A 193 8.91 -10.02 -2.60
CA ALA A 193 8.18 -10.34 -3.82
C ALA A 193 8.66 -9.49 -5.00
N SER A 194 9.10 -10.15 -6.08
CA SER A 194 9.51 -9.54 -7.34
C SER A 194 8.54 -9.85 -8.49
N SER A 195 7.58 -10.77 -8.30
CA SER A 195 6.49 -11.04 -9.24
C SER A 195 5.27 -11.67 -8.55
N ILE A 196 4.10 -11.59 -9.19
CA ILE A 196 2.83 -12.06 -8.61
C ILE A 196 1.94 -12.81 -9.61
N SER A 197 1.17 -13.79 -9.16
CA SER A 197 0.07 -14.38 -9.93
C SER A 197 -1.23 -14.45 -9.14
N PHE A 198 -2.32 -14.67 -9.85
CA PHE A 198 -3.64 -14.83 -9.26
C PHE A 198 -4.13 -16.26 -9.48
N ASP A 199 -4.50 -16.91 -8.39
CA ASP A 199 -4.88 -18.31 -8.33
C ASP A 199 -6.32 -18.43 -7.79
N ARG A 200 -6.92 -19.62 -7.94
CA ARG A 200 -8.27 -19.91 -7.44
C ARG A 200 -8.25 -20.62 -6.09
#